data_AF-A0A4Q6FBT1-F1
#
_entry.id   AF-A0A4Q6FBT1-F1
#
_cell.length_a   1.000
_cell.length_b   1.000
_cell.length_c   1.000
_cell.angle_alpha   90.00
_cell.angle_beta   90.00
_cell.angle_gamma   90.00
#
_symmetry.space_group_name_H-M   'P 1'
#
loop_
_entity.id
_entity.type
_entity.pdbx_description
1 polymer ?
#
loop_
_entity_poly.entity_id
_entity_poly.type
_entity_poly.pdbx_seq_one_letter_code
_entity_poly.pdbx_strand_id
1 'polypeptide(L)'
;MPIHIGSAYRFKHSLKPAISFVMQDLGTTRYSRKDKSLDPRLQKENALIGFSLSPKIQDWAMVNVTTEFANLTDSSVKFADKFRASTEFTMGERFGADAGFSARLGYTTAGMSYGLGMNLGILHAEIASLAEDIGIDDSKVIERKSVFNIGINIADY
;
A
#
# COMPACT_ATOMS: atom_id res chain seq x y z
N MET A 1 6.32 22.02 0.73
CA MET A 1 5.10 21.30 0.33
C MET A 1 5.57 20.11 -0.46
N PRO A 2 5.20 18.88 -0.07
CA PRO A 2 5.67 17.70 -0.77
C PRO A 2 5.04 17.64 -2.17
N ILE A 3 5.86 17.34 -3.18
CA ILE A 3 5.42 17.16 -4.57
C ILE A 3 5.59 15.67 -4.89
N HIS A 4 4.55 15.06 -5.45
CA HIS A 4 4.53 13.66 -5.86
C HIS A 4 4.20 13.57 -7.35
N ILE A 5 4.95 12.76 -8.10
CA ILE A 5 4.71 12.49 -9.52
C ILE A 5 4.66 10.99 -9.70
N GLY A 6 3.70 10.50 -10.47
CA GLY A 6 3.56 9.08 -10.73
C GLY A 6 3.11 8.79 -12.16
N SER A 7 3.52 7.63 -12.67
CA SER A 7 3.05 7.08 -13.93
C SER A 7 2.75 5.60 -13.76
N ALA A 8 1.75 5.11 -14.48
CA ALA A 8 1.42 3.70 -14.52
C ALA A 8 1.05 3.31 -15.94
N TYR A 9 1.50 2.13 -16.35
CA TYR A 9 1.17 1.54 -17.62
C TYR A 9 0.51 0.19 -17.41
N ARG A 10 -0.67 0.00 -18.02
CA ARG A 10 -1.48 -1.21 -17.92
C ARG A 10 -1.48 -1.92 -19.26
N PHE A 11 -0.98 -3.14 -19.28
CA PHE A 11 -0.93 -3.95 -20.49
C PHE A 11 -2.31 -4.58 -20.75
N LYS A 12 -2.78 -4.48 -21.99
CA LYS A 12 -4.03 -5.13 -22.42
C LYS A 12 -3.77 -6.62 -22.69
N HIS A 13 -3.73 -7.41 -21.62
CA HIS A 13 -3.51 -8.86 -21.65
C HIS A 13 -4.45 -9.56 -20.64
N SER A 14 -4.68 -10.87 -20.80
CA SER A 14 -5.60 -11.65 -19.94
C SER A 14 -5.20 -11.63 -18.46
N LEU A 15 -3.90 -11.63 -18.18
CA LEU A 15 -3.32 -11.52 -16.83
C LEU A 15 -3.35 -10.09 -16.26
N LYS A 16 -3.78 -9.10 -17.06
CA LYS A 16 -3.80 -7.67 -16.72
C LYS A 16 -2.53 -7.17 -16.02
N PRO A 17 -1.33 -7.34 -16.62
CA PRO A 17 -0.11 -6.81 -16.03
C PRO A 17 -0.15 -5.28 -15.95
N ALA A 18 0.45 -4.72 -14.91
CA ALA A 18 0.73 -3.31 -14.83
C ALA A 18 2.10 -3.04 -14.22
N ILE A 19 2.72 -1.95 -14.66
CA ILE A 19 3.92 -1.39 -14.05
C ILE A 19 3.62 0.03 -13.61
N SER A 20 4.26 0.48 -12.54
CA SER A 20 4.14 1.85 -12.05
C SER A 20 5.50 2.36 -11.57
N PHE A 21 5.65 3.67 -11.67
CA PHE A 21 6.77 4.41 -11.12
C PHE A 21 6.23 5.64 -10.41
N VAL A 22 6.69 5.88 -9.19
CA VAL A 22 6.27 7.02 -8.36
C VAL A 22 7.50 7.67 -7.75
N MET A 23 7.59 8.99 -7.86
CA MET A 23 8.49 9.82 -7.07
C MET A 23 7.68 10.61 -6.05
N GLN A 24 8.06 10.53 -4.80
CA GLN A 24 7.44 11.21 -3.68
C GLN A 24 8.41 12.20 -3.07
N ASP A 25 7.89 13.28 -2.50
CA ASP A 25 8.67 14.28 -1.77
C ASP A 25 9.80 14.91 -2.59
N LEU A 26 9.53 15.15 -3.88
CA LEU A 26 10.48 15.80 -4.79
C LEU A 26 10.94 17.15 -4.21
N GLY A 27 12.26 17.33 -4.17
CA GLY A 27 12.88 18.53 -3.63
C GLY A 27 13.13 18.54 -2.11
N THR A 28 12.89 17.42 -1.41
CA THR A 28 13.08 17.22 0.04
C THR A 28 12.29 18.21 0.90
N THR A 29 11.33 17.70 1.68
CA THR A 29 10.54 18.55 2.58
C THR A 29 11.19 18.64 3.95
N ARG A 30 11.49 19.87 4.41
CA ARG A 30 12.01 20.14 5.75
C ARG A 30 10.88 20.51 6.71
N TYR A 31 10.70 19.73 7.77
CA TYR A 31 9.79 20.03 8.87
C TYR A 31 10.57 20.64 10.03
N SER A 32 10.24 21.88 10.38
CA SER A 32 10.78 22.54 11.57
C SER A 32 9.71 22.54 12.65
N ARG A 33 10.05 22.07 13.86
CA ARG A 33 9.19 22.26 15.03
C ARG A 33 9.31 23.72 15.51
N LYS A 34 8.24 24.22 16.12
CA LYS A 34 8.20 25.57 16.70
C LYS A 34 9.24 25.71 17.84
N ASP A 35 9.49 24.63 18.58
CA ASP A 35 10.61 24.52 19.51
C ASP A 35 11.90 24.19 18.74
N LYS A 36 12.79 25.18 18.69
CA LYS A 36 14.07 25.16 17.95
C LYS A 36 15.16 24.28 18.59
N SER A 37 14.83 23.46 19.59
CA SER A 37 15.80 22.68 20.38
C SER A 37 16.17 21.34 19.76
N LEU A 38 15.59 20.97 18.62
CA LEU A 38 15.84 19.71 17.94
C LEU A 38 16.10 19.98 16.45
N ASP A 39 16.99 19.17 15.88
CA ASP A 39 17.30 19.24 14.45
C ASP A 39 16.03 19.07 13.60
N PRO A 40 15.93 19.81 12.48
CA PRO A 40 14.77 19.74 11.62
C PRO A 40 14.65 18.34 11.01
N ARG A 41 13.44 17.76 11.06
CA ARG A 41 13.18 16.46 10.43
C ARG A 41 13.10 16.64 8.92
N LEU A 42 13.90 15.86 8.21
CA LEU A 42 13.92 15.84 6.75
C LEU A 42 13.11 14.65 6.25
N GLN A 43 12.07 14.93 5.45
CA GLN A 43 11.43 13.90 4.63
C GLN A 43 12.15 13.89 3.28
N LYS A 44 12.98 12.87 3.10
CA LYS A 44 13.78 12.67 1.90
C LYS A 44 12.88 12.29 0.73
N GLU A 45 13.35 12.63 -0.47
CA GLU A 45 12.76 12.15 -1.71
C GLU A 45 12.75 10.61 -1.73
N ASN A 46 11.65 10.03 -2.22
CA ASN A 46 11.45 8.59 -2.31
C ASN A 46 11.01 8.20 -3.73
N ALA A 47 11.74 7.30 -4.38
CA ALA A 47 11.28 6.65 -5.61
C ALA A 47 10.78 5.22 -5.35
N LEU A 48 9.70 4.85 -6.03
CA LEU A 48 9.04 3.56 -5.94
C LEU A 48 8.81 2.99 -7.34
N ILE A 49 9.03 1.69 -7.51
CA ILE A 49 8.66 0.94 -8.70
C ILE A 49 7.73 -0.18 -8.26
N GLY A 50 6.57 -0.27 -8.90
CA GLY A 50 5.58 -1.31 -8.65
C GLY A 50 5.30 -2.15 -9.88
N PHE A 51 5.04 -3.43 -9.68
CA PHE A 51 4.54 -4.35 -10.69
C PHE A 51 3.32 -5.09 -10.12
N SER A 52 2.29 -5.27 -10.94
CA SER A 52 1.10 -6.04 -10.54
C SER A 52 0.63 -6.97 -11.65
N LEU A 53 0.03 -8.09 -11.23
CA LEU A 53 -0.69 -9.03 -12.07
C LEU A 53 -2.07 -9.25 -11.46
N SER A 54 -3.10 -9.24 -12.29
CA SER A 54 -4.49 -9.36 -11.85
C SER A 54 -5.26 -10.41 -12.68
N PRO A 55 -4.84 -11.68 -12.68
CA PRO A 55 -5.57 -12.75 -13.35
C PRO A 55 -7.00 -12.88 -12.80
N LYS A 56 -7.96 -12.91 -13.72
CA LYS A 56 -9.33 -13.30 -13.41
C LYS A 56 -9.42 -14.81 -13.21
N ILE A 57 -10.09 -15.25 -12.15
CA ILE A 57 -10.51 -16.63 -11.95
C ILE A 57 -11.98 -16.70 -12.36
N GLN A 58 -12.22 -17.07 -13.62
CA GLN A 58 -13.56 -17.02 -14.23
C GLN A 58 -14.19 -15.62 -14.08
N ASP A 59 -15.52 -15.55 -14.09
CA ASP A 59 -16.25 -14.27 -14.00
C ASP A 59 -16.58 -13.85 -12.57
N TRP A 60 -16.28 -14.69 -11.57
CA TRP A 60 -16.70 -14.47 -10.18
C TRP A 60 -15.56 -14.11 -9.23
N ALA A 61 -14.29 -14.24 -9.64
CA ALA A 61 -13.16 -13.91 -8.77
C ALA A 61 -11.94 -13.35 -9.50
N MET A 62 -11.07 -12.72 -8.73
CA MET A 62 -9.78 -12.22 -9.18
C MET A 62 -8.71 -12.48 -8.12
N VAL A 63 -7.49 -12.76 -8.57
CA VAL A 63 -6.30 -12.74 -7.72
C VAL A 63 -5.41 -11.62 -8.22
N ASN A 64 -4.96 -10.78 -7.29
CA ASN A 64 -4.05 -9.67 -7.54
C ASN A 64 -2.76 -9.96 -6.83
N VAL A 65 -1.65 -10.02 -7.56
CA VAL A 65 -0.32 -10.14 -7.00
C VAL A 65 0.42 -8.85 -7.31
N THR A 66 0.94 -8.19 -6.29
CA THR A 66 1.69 -6.94 -6.44
C THR A 66 3.05 -7.08 -5.79
N THR A 67 4.07 -6.57 -6.46
CA THR A 67 5.40 -6.37 -5.88
C THR A 67 5.77 -4.90 -6.01
N GLU A 68 6.45 -4.40 -5.00
CA GLU A 68 6.89 -3.01 -4.95
C GLU A 68 8.32 -2.96 -4.41
N PHE A 69 9.14 -2.12 -5.02
CA PHE A 69 10.41 -1.69 -4.45
C PHE A 69 10.28 -0.22 -4.08
N ALA A 70 10.32 0.06 -2.78
CA ALA A 70 10.17 1.40 -2.22
C ALA A 70 11.52 1.96 -1.70
N ASN A 71 11.59 3.25 -1.39
CA ASN A 71 12.78 3.90 -0.84
C ASN A 71 14.00 3.75 -1.75
N LEU A 72 13.81 3.73 -3.08
CA LEU A 72 14.87 3.47 -4.05
C LEU A 72 15.98 4.53 -4.02
N THR A 73 15.63 5.76 -3.68
CA THR A 73 16.54 6.91 -3.54
C THR A 73 17.31 6.93 -2.21
N ASP A 74 16.85 6.23 -1.17
CA ASP A 74 17.57 6.22 0.12
C ASP A 74 18.66 5.16 0.14
N SER A 75 19.92 5.58 0.19
CA SER A 75 21.07 4.67 0.23
C SER A 75 21.30 4.01 1.59
N SER A 76 20.70 4.52 2.68
CA SER A 76 20.87 3.91 4.01
C SER A 76 20.02 2.65 4.19
N VAL A 77 18.93 2.53 3.43
CA VAL A 77 18.06 1.35 3.44
C VAL A 77 18.66 0.24 2.57
N LYS A 78 18.88 -0.94 3.15
CA LYS A 78 19.36 -2.12 2.42
C LYS A 78 18.37 -2.51 1.33
N PHE A 79 18.87 -2.94 0.16
CA PHE A 79 18.00 -3.32 -0.96
C PHE A 79 16.94 -4.38 -0.60
N ALA A 80 17.29 -5.36 0.25
CA ALA A 80 16.33 -6.36 0.73
C ALA A 80 15.17 -5.76 1.56
N ASP A 81 15.43 -4.66 2.27
CA ASP A 81 14.43 -3.93 3.06
C ASP A 81 13.51 -3.04 2.21
N LYS A 82 13.84 -2.84 0.94
CA LYS A 82 13.04 -2.06 -0.02
C LYS A 82 11.91 -2.86 -0.66
N PHE A 83 11.99 -4.18 -0.60
CA PHE A 83 11.05 -5.08 -1.26
C PHE A 83 9.76 -5.25 -0.44
N ARG A 84 8.64 -5.19 -1.14
CA ARG A 84 7.30 -5.46 -0.60
C ARG A 84 6.56 -6.35 -1.60
N ALA A 85 5.74 -7.25 -1.07
CA ALA A 85 4.87 -8.09 -1.87
C ALA A 85 3.50 -8.15 -1.24
N SER A 86 2.46 -8.21 -2.06
CA SER A 86 1.11 -8.45 -1.59
C SER A 86 0.35 -9.34 -2.56
N THR A 87 -0.61 -10.07 -2.00
CA THR A 87 -1.60 -10.78 -2.76
C THR A 87 -2.98 -10.46 -2.22
N GLU A 88 -3.94 -10.35 -3.12
CA GLU A 88 -5.32 -10.09 -2.80
C GLU A 88 -6.21 -11.02 -3.62
N PHE A 89 -7.06 -11.76 -2.94
CA PHE A 89 -8.15 -12.51 -3.55
C PHE A 89 -9.44 -11.72 -3.36
N THR A 90 -10.20 -11.50 -4.43
CA THR A 90 -11.50 -10.83 -4.39
C THR A 90 -12.57 -11.67 -5.10
N MET A 91 -13.77 -11.70 -4.53
CA MET A 91 -14.97 -12.18 -5.22
C MET A 91 -15.67 -11.00 -5.90
N GLY A 92 -15.88 -11.10 -7.21
CA GLY A 92 -16.38 -10.05 -8.10
C GLY A 92 -15.28 -9.24 -8.79
N GLU A 93 -15.68 -8.22 -9.54
CA GLU A 93 -14.75 -7.38 -10.32
C GLU A 93 -14.17 -6.18 -9.57
N ARG A 94 -14.61 -5.96 -8.31
CA ARG A 94 -14.12 -4.90 -7.43
C ARG A 94 -12.89 -5.37 -6.64
N PHE A 95 -12.17 -4.41 -6.08
CA PHE A 95 -10.93 -4.62 -5.32
C PHE A 95 -11.11 -4.16 -3.87
N GLY A 96 -10.24 -4.62 -2.98
CA GLY A 96 -10.17 -4.16 -1.60
C GLY A 96 -11.44 -4.45 -0.81
N ALA A 97 -11.74 -3.53 0.08
CA ALA A 97 -12.94 -3.48 0.90
C ALA A 97 -14.25 -3.39 0.07
N ASP A 98 -14.17 -3.01 -1.21
CA ASP A 98 -15.32 -2.84 -2.09
C ASP A 98 -15.72 -4.12 -2.83
N ALA A 99 -14.91 -5.17 -2.78
CA ALA A 99 -15.28 -6.49 -3.28
C ALA A 99 -16.35 -7.14 -2.40
N GLY A 100 -17.18 -8.01 -2.99
CA GLY A 100 -18.20 -8.73 -2.22
C GLY A 100 -17.59 -9.50 -1.05
N PHE A 101 -16.44 -10.11 -1.32
CA PHE A 101 -15.50 -10.61 -0.32
C PHE A 101 -14.08 -10.32 -0.79
N SER A 102 -13.18 -9.98 0.13
CA SER A 102 -11.74 -9.89 -0.12
C SER A 102 -10.90 -10.49 0.99
N ALA A 103 -9.82 -11.14 0.59
CA ALA A 103 -8.76 -11.61 1.48
C ALA A 103 -7.42 -11.07 0.98
N ARG A 104 -6.70 -10.36 1.85
CA ARG A 104 -5.46 -9.65 1.53
C ARG A 104 -4.35 -10.17 2.41
N LEU A 105 -3.19 -10.40 1.81
CA LEU A 105 -1.95 -10.74 2.49
C LEU A 105 -0.85 -9.83 1.96
N GLY A 106 0.00 -9.34 2.85
CA GLY A 106 1.12 -8.49 2.52
C GLY A 106 2.36 -8.92 3.29
N TYR A 107 3.51 -8.69 2.68
CA TYR A 107 4.81 -8.89 3.28
C TYR A 107 5.67 -7.65 3.04
N THR A 108 6.27 -7.18 4.12
CA THR A 108 7.38 -6.23 4.12
C THR A 108 8.46 -6.78 5.05
N THR A 109 9.64 -6.17 5.10
CA THR A 109 10.66 -6.56 6.07
C THR A 109 10.30 -6.21 7.51
N ALA A 110 9.28 -5.37 7.74
CA ALA A 110 8.70 -5.16 9.06
C ALA A 110 7.80 -6.33 9.50
N GLY A 111 7.29 -7.12 8.57
CA GLY A 111 6.56 -8.36 8.84
C GLY A 111 5.38 -8.61 7.92
N MET A 112 4.59 -9.62 8.31
CA MET A 112 3.36 -9.99 7.61
C MET A 112 2.19 -9.10 8.00
N SER A 113 1.42 -8.72 6.98
CA SER A 113 0.16 -7.99 7.05
C SER A 113 -0.95 -8.86 6.47
N TYR A 114 -2.16 -8.72 6.98
CA TYR A 114 -3.31 -9.50 6.54
C TYR A 114 -4.59 -8.68 6.70
N GLY A 115 -5.59 -8.98 5.90
CA GLY A 115 -6.90 -8.36 6.02
C GLY A 115 -8.00 -9.15 5.35
N LEU A 116 -9.21 -8.99 5.86
CA LEU A 116 -10.44 -9.54 5.31
C LEU A 116 -11.44 -8.40 5.13
N GLY A 117 -12.16 -8.42 4.02
CA GLY A 117 -13.20 -7.46 3.71
C GLY A 117 -14.45 -8.18 3.22
N MET A 118 -15.61 -7.61 3.53
CA MET A 118 -16.89 -8.04 3.00
C MET A 118 -17.74 -6.82 2.68
N ASN A 119 -18.37 -6.83 1.52
CA ASN A 119 -19.31 -5.80 1.08
C ASN A 119 -20.61 -6.45 0.59
N LEU A 120 -21.68 -6.26 1.35
CA LEU A 120 -23.02 -6.76 1.05
C LEU A 120 -23.93 -5.66 0.47
N GLY A 121 -23.34 -4.65 -0.16
CA GLY A 121 -24.05 -3.49 -0.74
C GLY A 121 -24.38 -2.42 0.29
N ILE A 122 -25.21 -2.76 1.29
CA ILE A 122 -25.63 -1.84 2.37
C ILE A 122 -24.70 -1.88 3.58
N LEU A 123 -23.98 -2.98 3.76
CA LEU A 123 -23.09 -3.19 4.89
C LEU A 123 -21.70 -3.53 4.36
N HIS A 124 -20.74 -2.79 4.86
CA HIS A 124 -19.33 -2.99 4.62
C HIS A 124 -18.64 -3.31 5.95
N ALA A 125 -17.81 -4.34 5.97
CA ALA A 125 -16.98 -4.67 7.12
C ALA A 125 -15.56 -5.01 6.65
N GLU A 126 -14.57 -4.49 7.34
CA GLU A 126 -13.16 -4.73 7.08
C GLU A 126 -12.41 -4.92 8.39
N ILE A 127 -11.55 -5.94 8.42
CA ILE A 127 -10.51 -6.09 9.45
C ILE A 127 -9.16 -6.19 8.76
N ALA A 128 -8.17 -5.46 9.25
CA ALA A 128 -6.81 -5.50 8.74
C ALA A 128 -5.80 -5.39 9.88
N SER A 129 -4.69 -6.10 9.76
CA SER A 129 -3.49 -5.91 10.58
C SER A 129 -2.30 -5.65 9.66
N LEU A 130 -1.60 -4.56 9.92
CA LEU A 130 -0.49 -4.05 9.13
C LEU A 130 0.77 -4.01 9.99
N ALA A 131 1.85 -4.61 9.49
CA ALA A 131 3.18 -4.46 10.06
C ALA A 131 3.96 -3.41 9.27
N GLU A 132 4.39 -2.35 9.95
CA GLU A 132 5.16 -1.25 9.36
C GLU A 132 6.44 -0.97 10.17
N ASP A 133 7.49 -0.53 9.49
CA ASP A 133 8.64 0.09 10.13
C ASP A 133 8.41 1.61 10.17
N ILE A 134 8.26 2.16 11.37
CA ILE A 134 8.04 3.59 11.62
C ILE A 134 9.29 4.27 12.17
N GLY A 135 10.44 3.59 12.10
CA GLY A 135 11.72 4.14 12.53
C GLY A 135 12.13 5.38 11.75
N ILE A 136 12.85 6.29 12.42
CA ILE A 136 13.41 7.53 11.85
C ILE A 136 14.93 7.48 12.04
N ASP A 137 15.70 8.00 11.08
CA ASP A 137 17.16 8.14 11.17
C ASP A 137 17.89 6.84 11.52
N ASP A 138 17.81 5.85 10.61
CA ASP A 138 18.44 4.51 10.70
C ASP A 138 18.03 3.64 11.91
N SER A 139 17.13 4.12 12.78
CA SER A 139 16.44 3.28 13.76
C SER A 139 15.36 2.45 13.06
N LYS A 140 15.19 1.19 13.47
CA LYS A 140 14.05 0.35 13.07
C LYS A 140 13.09 0.21 14.24
N VAL A 141 11.83 0.57 14.02
CA VAL A 141 10.76 0.42 15.02
C VAL A 141 9.60 -0.27 14.33
N ILE A 142 9.48 -1.58 14.55
CA ILE A 142 8.39 -2.38 13.99
C ILE A 142 7.13 -2.14 14.82
N GLU A 143 6.12 -1.56 14.20
CA GLU A 143 4.80 -1.36 14.78
C GLU A 143 3.78 -2.24 14.07
N ARG A 144 2.83 -2.79 14.85
CA ARG A 144 1.68 -3.50 14.32
C ARG A 144 0.41 -2.68 14.59
N LYS A 145 -0.23 -2.23 13.53
CA LYS A 145 -1.52 -1.52 13.58
C LYS A 145 -2.61 -2.48 13.18
N SER A 146 -3.72 -2.48 13.92
CA SER A 146 -4.91 -3.26 13.58
C SER A 146 -6.08 -2.30 13.46
N VAL A 147 -6.86 -2.46 12.39
CA VAL A 147 -7.99 -1.61 12.05
C VAL A 147 -9.20 -2.50 11.85
N PHE A 148 -10.33 -2.04 12.39
CA PHE A 148 -11.64 -2.62 12.17
C PHE A 148 -12.59 -1.51 11.72
N ASN A 149 -13.09 -1.60 10.50
CA ASN A 149 -14.01 -0.64 9.92
C ASN A 149 -15.36 -1.32 9.67
N ILE A 150 -16.45 -0.64 10.07
CA ILE A 150 -17.80 -0.98 9.65
C ILE A 150 -18.37 0.26 8.97
N GLY A 151 -18.90 0.08 7.76
CA GLY A 151 -19.61 1.10 7.01
C GLY A 151 -21.03 0.65 6.73
N ILE A 152 -21.99 1.57 6.84
CA ILE A 152 -23.36 1.36 6.35
C ILE A 152 -23.57 2.31 5.19
N ASN A 153 -23.87 1.76 4.03
CA ASN A 153 -24.18 2.54 2.84
C ASN A 153 -25.69 2.78 2.80
N ILE A 154 -26.10 3.97 3.22
CA ILE A 154 -27.49 4.41 3.11
C ILE A 154 -27.65 4.91 1.69
N ALA A 155 -28.18 4.06 0.81
CA ALA A 155 -28.70 4.54 -0.46
C ALA A 155 -29.92 5.42 -0.16
N ASP A 156 -29.84 6.71 -0.49
CA ASP A 156 -31.05 7.54 -0.63
C ASP A 156 -31.89 6.92 -1.76
N TYR A 157 -33.13 6.58 -1.43
CA TYR A 157 -34.16 6.14 -2.37
C TYR A 157 -34.68 7.30 -3.22
#